data_AF-A0A7H2BKT1-F1
#
_entry.id   AF-A0A7H2BKT1-F1
#
_cell.length_a   1.000
_cell.length_b   1.000
_cell.length_c   1.000
_cell.angle_alpha   90.00
_cell.angle_beta   90.00
_cell.angle_gamma   90.00
#
_symmetry.space_group_name_H-M   'P 1'
#
loop_
_entity.id
_entity.type
_entity.pdbx_description
1 polymer ?
#
loop_
_entity_poly.entity_id
_entity_poly.type
_entity_poly.pdbx_seq_one_letter_code
_entity_poly.pdbx_strand_id
1 'polypeptide(L)'
;MKNAPTVEEDTDQVVVKFKEGTAEDTKAKVLESTAKKSALDDSTTEVVSQTVASADVVKSTAELSPSEQTEVVKTLNANPSVEYAEADLRVKNTDAGYAPVTPTDPLWYLQWNMRAINAPQAWETNVGDGVVIGVADEGYSTHPELDARTLPGYDFTSSEFSRDGNGWDSNPQDQGDWSDGRNSMWHGMHVAGIAAGSAYNRLGVAGVAPRASVQHARILGAGGDSYVSDMAAGVAWSAGIYVPGAPLNPTPADVVNISAAFPANTCPKVFEDAIWAAHERNVPVVVAAGNNGDDAGKYAPANCWGAIVVGATAGNGWQAMTGYSNWGWPLDILAPGGASGTDVWSTITDGTQGPGNPSYGPLNGTSMAAPHVAGVIALMKERNPDLPVETIRSILQGTGSYVGDYKFVNAERAVQAVTPTHVTLPFSDVAANHPFRKEISWARNMGVTTGWADGTYRAEEGISRAAMAAYLYRLAGSPTYAPPVRSPFKDIRPGDPFYKEVSWLASKGITTGWSDGTFRPNDSISREAMAAFLYRMAGSPAYTPSARSPFTDYPRGSSFYKEVSWLAKEEITTGWSDGTYRPLEPISRGAMAAFVYRFAQAN
;
A
#
# COMPACT_ATOMS: atom_id res chain seq x y z
N MET A 1 -7.53 15.57 34.83
CA MET A 1 -6.97 14.65 35.85
C MET A 1 -6.96 13.27 35.22
N LYS A 2 -5.80 12.58 35.22
CA LYS A 2 -5.59 11.32 34.51
C LYS A 2 -5.99 10.15 35.41
N ASN A 3 -6.75 9.19 34.89
CA ASN A 3 -6.99 7.90 35.56
C ASN A 3 -5.68 7.11 35.56
N ALA A 4 -5.30 6.54 36.71
CA ALA A 4 -4.16 5.63 36.83
C ALA A 4 -4.48 4.27 36.18
N PRO A 5 -3.48 3.42 35.84
CA PRO A 5 -3.77 2.09 35.31
C PRO A 5 -4.59 1.35 36.35
N THR A 6 -5.68 0.73 35.92
CA THR A 6 -6.54 -0.04 36.81
C THR A 6 -6.43 -1.51 36.45
N VAL A 7 -6.14 -2.33 37.44
CA VAL A 7 -6.36 -3.77 37.34
C VAL A 7 -7.86 -3.98 37.49
N GLU A 8 -8.50 -4.69 36.56
CA GLU A 8 -9.89 -5.12 36.77
C GLU A 8 -9.89 -6.14 37.91
N GLU A 9 -10.78 -5.94 38.88
CA GLU A 9 -10.81 -6.78 40.09
C GLU A 9 -11.30 -8.20 39.79
N ASP A 10 -12.09 -8.36 38.71
CA ASP A 10 -12.64 -9.65 38.28
C ASP A 10 -11.84 -10.21 37.09
N THR A 11 -11.67 -11.54 37.03
CA THR A 11 -11.05 -12.23 35.89
C THR A 11 -11.67 -13.60 35.67
N ASP A 12 -11.75 -14.04 34.41
CA ASP A 12 -12.18 -15.39 34.03
C ASP A 12 -10.99 -16.33 33.77
N GLN A 13 -9.78 -15.99 34.21
CA GLN A 13 -8.57 -16.77 33.94
C GLN A 13 -7.68 -16.97 35.18
N VAL A 14 -7.05 -18.15 35.25
CA VAL A 14 -6.07 -18.53 36.28
C VAL A 14 -4.86 -19.18 35.60
N VAL A 15 -3.66 -18.80 36.00
CA VAL A 15 -2.41 -19.44 35.57
C VAL A 15 -2.08 -20.56 36.54
N VAL A 16 -1.79 -21.76 36.03
CA VAL A 16 -1.43 -22.94 36.84
C VAL A 16 -0.16 -23.59 36.32
N LYS A 17 0.88 -23.60 37.14
CA LYS A 17 2.12 -24.34 36.87
C LYS A 17 2.09 -25.68 37.59
N PHE A 18 2.17 -26.77 36.85
CA PHE A 18 2.38 -28.10 37.41
C PHE A 18 3.87 -28.44 37.54
N LYS A 19 4.23 -29.23 38.55
CA LYS A 19 5.59 -29.74 38.72
C LYS A 19 6.00 -30.59 37.54
N GLU A 20 7.28 -30.51 37.18
CA GLU A 20 7.87 -31.27 36.08
C GLU A 20 7.56 -32.77 36.20
N GLY A 21 7.14 -33.39 35.09
CA GLY A 21 6.76 -34.81 35.06
C GLY A 21 5.34 -35.14 35.52
N THR A 22 4.50 -34.14 35.87
CA THR A 22 3.08 -34.38 36.17
C THR A 22 2.33 -34.84 34.91
N ALA A 23 1.75 -36.04 34.95
CA ALA A 23 0.99 -36.62 33.83
C ALA A 23 -0.28 -35.81 33.50
N GLU A 24 -0.63 -35.70 32.23
CA GLU A 24 -1.79 -34.94 31.74
C GLU A 24 -3.12 -35.35 32.42
N ASP A 25 -3.35 -36.66 32.59
CA ASP A 25 -4.53 -37.17 33.30
C ASP A 25 -4.59 -36.69 34.76
N THR A 26 -3.44 -36.44 35.37
CA THR A 26 -3.35 -35.90 36.73
C THR A 26 -3.66 -34.41 36.73
N LYS A 27 -3.13 -33.65 35.76
CA LYS A 27 -3.46 -32.21 35.60
C LYS A 27 -4.97 -32.01 35.43
N ALA A 28 -5.59 -32.77 34.54
CA ALA A 28 -7.03 -32.71 34.29
C ALA A 28 -7.84 -33.00 35.57
N LYS A 29 -7.49 -34.05 36.33
CA LYS A 29 -8.14 -34.37 37.61
C LYS A 29 -7.97 -33.27 38.65
N VAL A 30 -6.81 -32.61 38.70
CA VAL A 30 -6.56 -31.50 39.64
C VAL A 30 -7.47 -30.33 39.31
N LEU A 31 -7.57 -29.93 38.03
CA LEU A 31 -8.45 -28.85 37.58
C LEU A 31 -9.93 -29.19 37.84
N GLU A 32 -10.38 -30.39 37.50
CA GLU A 32 -11.76 -30.86 37.75
C GLU A 32 -12.09 -30.88 39.26
N SER A 33 -11.17 -31.35 40.09
CA SER A 33 -11.37 -31.37 41.55
C SER A 33 -11.38 -29.99 42.19
N THR A 34 -10.70 -29.03 41.57
CA THR A 34 -10.68 -27.63 41.99
C THR A 34 -12.00 -26.97 41.61
N ALA A 35 -12.50 -27.23 40.39
CA ALA A 35 -13.79 -26.73 39.94
C ALA A 35 -14.91 -27.13 40.91
N LYS A 36 -14.97 -28.42 41.29
CA LYS A 36 -15.97 -28.94 42.24
C LYS A 36 -15.89 -28.38 43.67
N LYS A 37 -14.78 -27.75 44.04
CA LYS A 37 -14.51 -27.27 45.41
C LYS A 37 -14.58 -25.74 45.54
N SER A 38 -14.77 -25.03 44.44
CA SER A 38 -14.78 -23.57 44.38
C SER A 38 -15.97 -23.09 43.54
N ALA A 39 -16.21 -21.78 43.45
CA ALA A 39 -17.30 -21.20 42.65
C ALA A 39 -17.13 -21.33 41.11
N LEU A 40 -16.12 -22.08 40.66
CA LEU A 40 -15.97 -22.48 39.26
C LEU A 40 -17.13 -23.40 38.88
N ASP A 41 -18.01 -22.93 38.00
CA ASP A 41 -19.11 -23.72 37.47
C ASP A 41 -18.62 -25.08 36.92
N ASP A 42 -19.42 -26.13 37.11
CA ASP A 42 -19.09 -27.56 36.97
C ASP A 42 -18.85 -28.00 35.50
N SER A 43 -18.59 -27.04 34.60
CA SER A 43 -18.40 -27.21 33.17
C SER A 43 -17.05 -26.62 32.69
N THR A 44 -16.07 -27.51 32.55
CA THR A 44 -14.90 -27.42 31.66
C THR A 44 -13.98 -26.21 31.79
N THR A 45 -12.89 -26.38 32.55
CA THR A 45 -11.64 -25.62 32.42
C THR A 45 -10.96 -25.94 31.09
N GLU A 46 -10.96 -25.00 30.13
CA GLU A 46 -10.16 -25.11 28.91
C GLU A 46 -8.76 -24.53 29.17
N VAL A 47 -7.71 -25.28 28.81
CA VAL A 47 -6.36 -24.71 28.70
C VAL A 47 -6.32 -23.91 27.41
N VAL A 48 -6.39 -22.59 27.54
CA VAL A 48 -6.51 -21.67 26.38
C VAL A 48 -5.15 -21.28 25.80
N SER A 49 -4.08 -21.37 26.59
CA SER A 49 -2.71 -21.14 26.14
C SER A 49 -1.68 -21.65 27.15
N GLN A 50 -0.40 -21.59 26.78
CA GLN A 50 0.72 -21.83 27.69
C GLN A 50 1.60 -20.57 27.80
N THR A 51 2.08 -20.30 29.01
CA THR A 51 2.99 -19.18 29.27
C THR A 51 4.42 -19.52 28.84
N VAL A 52 5.29 -18.51 28.77
CA VAL A 52 6.74 -18.68 28.51
C VAL A 52 7.45 -19.58 29.53
N ALA A 53 6.86 -19.77 30.71
CA ALA A 53 7.34 -20.66 31.76
C ALA A 53 6.69 -22.06 31.69
N SER A 54 5.95 -22.39 30.62
CA SER A 54 5.17 -23.62 30.49
C SER A 54 4.19 -23.85 31.66
N ALA A 55 3.51 -22.79 32.08
CA ALA A 55 2.32 -22.87 32.92
C ALA A 55 1.08 -22.84 32.02
N ASP A 56 0.04 -23.56 32.41
CA ASP A 56 -1.22 -23.64 31.67
C ASP A 56 -2.13 -22.46 32.07
N VAL A 57 -2.66 -21.72 31.09
CA VAL A 57 -3.67 -20.68 31.33
C VAL A 57 -5.04 -21.33 31.23
N VAL A 58 -5.76 -21.33 32.33
CA VAL A 58 -7.05 -22.01 32.48
C VAL A 58 -8.17 -20.98 32.52
N LYS A 59 -9.12 -21.12 31.60
CA LYS A 59 -10.27 -20.20 31.49
C LYS A 59 -11.51 -20.79 32.17
N SER A 60 -12.23 -19.98 32.94
CA SER A 60 -13.55 -20.28 33.51
C SER A 60 -14.69 -19.81 32.60
N THR A 61 -15.89 -20.36 32.81
CA THR A 61 -17.10 -19.99 32.06
C THR A 61 -17.73 -18.66 32.52
N ALA A 62 -17.41 -18.21 33.74
CA ALA A 62 -17.82 -16.94 34.32
C ALA A 62 -16.63 -16.18 34.91
N GLU A 63 -16.74 -14.85 35.02
CA GLU A 63 -15.76 -14.01 35.72
C GLU A 63 -15.76 -14.32 37.23
N LEU A 64 -14.57 -14.47 37.80
CA LEU A 64 -14.34 -14.74 39.22
C LEU A 64 -14.09 -13.42 39.94
N SER A 65 -14.81 -13.17 41.04
CA SER A 65 -14.51 -12.07 41.95
C SER A 65 -13.18 -12.26 42.68
N PRO A 66 -12.56 -11.22 43.28
CA PRO A 66 -11.32 -11.36 44.06
C PRO A 66 -11.39 -12.44 45.16
N SER A 67 -12.57 -12.60 45.76
CA SER A 67 -12.80 -13.62 46.79
C SER A 67 -12.79 -15.03 46.23
N GLU A 68 -13.37 -15.24 45.05
CA GLU A 68 -13.43 -16.52 44.35
C GLU A 68 -12.06 -16.88 43.75
N GLN A 69 -11.36 -15.89 43.17
CA GLN A 69 -9.97 -16.04 42.71
C GLN A 69 -9.07 -16.53 43.83
N THR A 70 -9.18 -15.93 45.03
CA THR A 70 -8.39 -16.32 46.20
C THR A 70 -8.67 -17.78 46.60
N GLU A 71 -9.92 -18.22 46.55
CA GLU A 71 -10.31 -19.60 46.88
C GLU A 71 -9.80 -20.61 45.85
N VAL A 72 -9.94 -20.30 44.56
CA VAL A 72 -9.45 -21.13 43.45
C VAL A 72 -7.93 -21.28 43.53
N VAL A 73 -7.21 -20.16 43.64
CA VAL A 73 -5.75 -20.13 43.75
C VAL A 73 -5.27 -20.89 44.99
N LYS A 74 -5.93 -20.73 46.14
CA LYS A 74 -5.61 -21.47 47.37
C LYS A 74 -5.82 -22.98 47.18
N THR A 75 -6.89 -23.38 46.51
CA THR A 75 -7.21 -24.80 46.28
C THR A 75 -6.20 -25.45 45.35
N LEU A 76 -5.80 -24.76 44.27
CA LEU A 76 -4.77 -25.22 43.34
C LEU A 76 -3.41 -25.35 44.03
N ASN A 77 -2.98 -24.31 44.76
CA ASN A 77 -1.70 -24.31 45.47
C ASN A 77 -1.62 -25.34 46.61
N ALA A 78 -2.76 -25.81 47.14
CA ALA A 78 -2.80 -26.89 48.12
C ALA A 78 -2.55 -28.27 47.50
N ASN A 79 -2.61 -28.40 46.17
CA ASN A 79 -2.41 -29.67 45.49
C ASN A 79 -0.90 -29.98 45.34
N PRO A 80 -0.42 -31.18 45.74
CA PRO A 80 1.00 -31.52 45.68
C PRO A 80 1.59 -31.57 44.27
N SER A 81 0.77 -31.70 43.22
CA SER A 81 1.20 -31.68 41.82
C SER A 81 1.34 -30.26 41.23
N VAL A 82 0.81 -29.25 41.91
CA VAL A 82 0.92 -27.84 41.50
C VAL A 82 2.19 -27.25 42.12
N GLU A 83 2.95 -26.52 41.31
CA GLU A 83 4.12 -25.75 41.72
C GLU A 83 3.70 -24.36 42.18
N TYR A 84 2.87 -23.69 41.37
CA TYR A 84 2.18 -22.47 41.76
C TYR A 84 0.90 -22.27 40.94
N ALA A 85 -0.03 -21.48 41.48
CA ALA A 85 -1.18 -20.95 40.77
C ALA A 85 -1.40 -19.48 41.17
N GLU A 86 -1.89 -18.68 40.24
CA GLU A 86 -2.22 -17.26 40.43
C GLU A 86 -3.38 -16.84 39.52
N ALA A 87 -4.12 -15.80 39.91
CA ALA A 87 -5.15 -15.22 39.05
C ALA A 87 -4.49 -14.50 37.86
N ASP A 88 -5.01 -14.70 36.65
CA ASP A 88 -4.54 -13.98 35.47
C ASP A 88 -5.29 -12.65 35.37
N LEU A 89 -4.72 -11.60 35.93
CA LEU A 89 -5.41 -10.33 36.12
C LEU A 89 -5.52 -9.55 34.81
N ARG A 90 -6.72 -9.07 34.50
CA ARG A 90 -6.93 -8.14 33.38
C ARG A 90 -6.40 -6.76 33.75
N VAL A 91 -5.44 -6.28 32.97
CA VAL A 91 -4.89 -4.94 33.13
C VAL A 91 -5.50 -4.01 32.09
N LYS A 92 -6.24 -2.99 32.54
CA LYS A 92 -6.59 -1.85 31.70
C LYS A 92 -5.48 -0.82 31.78
N ASN A 93 -4.75 -0.67 30.67
CA ASN A 93 -3.74 0.36 30.55
C ASN A 93 -4.37 1.75 30.75
N THR A 94 -3.59 2.72 31.24
CA THR A 94 -3.98 4.12 31.13
C THR A 94 -4.09 4.49 29.66
N ASP A 95 -5.24 4.99 29.24
CA ASP A 95 -5.29 5.84 28.06
C ASP A 95 -4.24 6.92 28.24
N ALA A 96 -3.21 6.90 27.39
CA ALA A 96 -2.23 7.97 27.33
C ALA A 96 -3.02 9.26 27.12
N GLY A 97 -3.20 10.04 28.20
CA GLY A 97 -4.13 11.16 28.18
C GLY A 97 -3.94 12.03 26.95
N TYR A 98 -4.98 12.04 26.11
CA TYR A 98 -5.14 12.79 24.88
C TYR A 98 -4.36 14.10 24.90
N ALA A 99 -3.21 14.12 24.21
CA ALA A 99 -2.73 15.35 23.61
C ALA A 99 -3.82 15.81 22.62
N PRO A 100 -4.04 17.11 22.42
CA PRO A 100 -5.16 17.57 21.60
C PRO A 100 -5.07 16.91 20.22
N VAL A 101 -6.16 16.25 19.81
CA VAL A 101 -6.38 15.70 18.47
C VAL A 101 -6.23 16.80 17.39
N THR A 102 -6.26 18.07 17.80
CA THR A 102 -6.10 19.27 16.99
C THR A 102 -4.63 19.49 16.59
N PRO A 103 -4.29 19.50 15.29
CA PRO A 103 -2.96 19.84 14.80
C PRO A 103 -2.46 21.21 15.25
N THR A 104 -1.14 21.34 15.37
CA THR A 104 -0.46 22.58 15.81
C THR A 104 -0.21 23.58 14.68
N ASP A 105 -0.77 23.30 13.51
CA ASP A 105 -0.52 23.95 12.24
C ASP A 105 -1.25 25.32 12.18
N PRO A 106 -0.57 26.44 11.86
CA PRO A 106 -1.12 27.78 12.06
C PRO A 106 -2.39 28.10 11.27
N LEU A 107 -2.66 27.40 10.16
CA LEU A 107 -3.88 27.57 9.36
C LEU A 107 -4.93 26.50 9.66
N TRP A 108 -4.72 25.63 10.65
CA TRP A 108 -5.70 24.61 11.05
C TRP A 108 -7.09 25.21 11.33
N TYR A 109 -7.16 26.42 11.90
CA TYR A 109 -8.44 27.09 12.17
C TYR A 109 -9.29 27.30 10.90
N LEU A 110 -8.67 27.42 9.72
CA LEU A 110 -9.34 27.54 8.42
C LEU A 110 -9.84 26.19 7.88
N GLN A 111 -9.27 25.07 8.33
CA GLN A 111 -9.55 23.74 7.80
C GLN A 111 -10.80 23.08 8.40
N TRP A 112 -11.96 23.68 8.14
CA TRP A 112 -13.27 23.12 8.54
C TRP A 112 -13.50 21.74 7.91
N ASN A 113 -12.99 21.53 6.70
CA ASN A 113 -13.09 20.34 5.90
C ASN A 113 -12.52 19.10 6.61
N MET A 114 -11.37 19.23 7.27
CA MET A 114 -10.73 18.14 8.01
C MET A 114 -11.55 17.74 9.25
N ARG A 115 -12.11 18.74 9.94
CA ARG A 115 -13.00 18.51 11.09
C ARG A 115 -14.33 17.90 10.67
N ALA A 116 -14.88 18.31 9.53
CA ALA A 116 -16.17 17.83 9.04
C ALA A 116 -16.17 16.32 8.79
N ILE A 117 -15.05 15.76 8.35
CA ILE A 117 -14.93 14.32 8.08
C ILE A 117 -14.41 13.51 9.27
N ASN A 118 -14.25 14.11 10.46
CA ASN A 118 -13.61 13.47 11.62
C ASN A 118 -12.18 12.94 11.33
N ALA A 119 -11.38 13.65 10.52
CA ALA A 119 -9.99 13.25 10.27
C ALA A 119 -9.13 13.22 11.55
N PRO A 120 -9.23 14.22 12.47
CA PRO A 120 -8.52 14.18 13.74
C PRO A 120 -8.71 12.88 14.52
N GLN A 121 -9.97 12.43 14.65
CA GLN A 121 -10.30 11.21 15.38
C GLN A 121 -9.74 9.96 14.70
N ALA A 122 -9.66 9.94 13.36
CA ALA A 122 -9.01 8.85 12.64
C ALA A 122 -7.50 8.78 12.95
N TRP A 123 -6.82 9.93 13.13
CA TRP A 123 -5.38 10.01 13.45
C TRP A 123 -5.00 9.45 14.81
N GLU A 124 -5.97 9.19 15.69
CA GLU A 124 -5.74 8.49 16.95
C GLU A 124 -5.27 7.05 16.73
N THR A 125 -5.65 6.43 15.61
CA THR A 125 -5.26 5.05 15.27
C THR A 125 -4.50 4.94 13.95
N ASN A 126 -4.77 5.82 12.99
CA ASN A 126 -4.29 5.71 11.61
C ASN A 126 -3.96 7.07 11.02
N VAL A 127 -2.74 7.22 10.53
CA VAL A 127 -2.16 8.47 10.00
C VAL A 127 -1.66 8.32 8.56
N GLY A 128 -1.83 7.15 7.95
CA GLY A 128 -1.45 6.82 6.59
C GLY A 128 -0.03 6.26 6.45
N ASP A 129 0.59 5.76 7.52
CA ASP A 129 1.97 5.26 7.45
C ASP A 129 2.11 4.10 6.45
N GLY A 130 3.15 4.17 5.61
CA GLY A 130 3.49 3.11 4.67
C GLY A 130 2.54 2.99 3.47
N VAL A 131 1.62 3.94 3.31
CA VAL A 131 0.67 4.00 2.19
C VAL A 131 1.11 5.07 1.19
N VAL A 132 1.02 4.77 -0.10
CA VAL A 132 1.32 5.69 -1.20
C VAL A 132 0.02 6.19 -1.84
N ILE A 133 -0.16 7.51 -1.89
CA ILE A 133 -1.24 8.17 -2.63
C ILE A 133 -0.68 8.68 -3.95
N GLY A 134 -1.19 8.15 -5.06
CA GLY A 134 -0.91 8.65 -6.39
C GLY A 134 -1.79 9.86 -6.70
N VAL A 135 -1.21 11.02 -6.98
CA VAL A 135 -1.93 12.23 -7.40
C VAL A 135 -1.72 12.40 -8.89
N ALA A 136 -2.71 11.96 -9.68
CA ALA A 136 -2.73 12.12 -11.13
C ALA A 136 -3.39 13.47 -11.46
N ASP A 137 -2.58 14.53 -11.60
CA ASP A 137 -3.03 15.92 -11.70
C ASP A 137 -2.00 16.80 -12.43
N GLU A 138 -1.91 18.11 -12.15
CA GLU A 138 -0.98 19.06 -12.79
C GLU A 138 0.50 18.90 -12.42
N GLY A 139 0.81 17.98 -11.51
CA GLY A 139 2.15 17.76 -10.96
C GLY A 139 2.34 18.44 -9.61
N TYR A 140 3.58 18.86 -9.31
CA TYR A 140 3.90 19.53 -8.05
C TYR A 140 5.00 20.58 -8.19
N SER A 141 5.14 21.40 -7.17
CA SER A 141 6.34 22.22 -6.91
C SER A 141 6.85 21.91 -5.50
N THR A 142 8.08 22.26 -5.19
CA THR A 142 8.63 22.05 -3.83
C THR A 142 7.79 22.78 -2.80
N HIS A 143 7.39 22.09 -1.73
CA HIS A 143 6.55 22.65 -0.68
C HIS A 143 6.86 21.95 0.66
N PRO A 144 7.23 22.66 1.74
CA PRO A 144 7.72 22.05 2.98
C PRO A 144 6.67 21.18 3.70
N GLU A 145 5.38 21.42 3.42
CA GLU A 145 4.27 20.57 3.89
C GLU A 145 4.26 19.16 3.27
N LEU A 146 4.86 19.00 2.08
CA LEU A 146 4.80 17.79 1.25
C LEU A 146 6.18 17.14 1.02
N ASP A 147 7.27 17.92 0.98
CA ASP A 147 8.60 17.47 0.52
C ASP A 147 9.11 16.20 1.23
N ALA A 148 8.84 16.05 2.52
CA ALA A 148 9.27 14.87 3.30
C ALA A 148 8.52 13.57 2.91
N ARG A 149 7.43 13.69 2.15
CA ARG A 149 6.51 12.61 1.77
C ARG A 149 6.45 12.37 0.27
N THR A 150 6.90 13.34 -0.52
CA THR A 150 6.96 13.23 -1.98
C THR A 150 7.96 12.15 -2.41
N LEU A 151 7.45 11.15 -3.14
CA LEU A 151 8.23 10.14 -3.84
C LEU A 151 8.53 10.59 -5.27
N PRO A 152 9.53 9.99 -5.94
CA PRO A 152 9.74 10.19 -7.37
C PRO A 152 8.47 9.91 -8.15
N GLY A 153 8.04 10.90 -8.93
CA GLY A 153 6.88 10.82 -9.83
C GLY A 153 7.29 10.81 -11.29
N TYR A 154 6.34 11.03 -12.19
CA TYR A 154 6.59 11.02 -13.63
C TYR A 154 5.63 11.96 -14.36
N ASP A 155 6.12 12.63 -15.40
CA ASP A 155 5.34 13.47 -16.29
C ASP A 155 4.85 12.68 -17.50
N PHE A 156 3.54 12.68 -17.69
CA PHE A 156 2.84 12.10 -18.83
C PHE A 156 2.22 13.19 -19.71
N THR A 157 2.50 14.46 -19.47
CA THR A 157 1.95 15.55 -20.25
C THR A 157 2.64 15.64 -21.60
N SER A 158 1.87 15.62 -22.68
CA SER A 158 2.40 15.88 -24.00
C SER A 158 3.03 17.28 -24.11
N SER A 159 4.08 17.40 -24.92
CA SER A 159 4.90 18.62 -25.04
C SER A 159 4.15 19.87 -25.52
N GLU A 160 2.95 19.69 -26.05
CA GLU A 160 2.05 20.78 -26.43
C GLU A 160 1.52 21.55 -25.20
N PHE A 161 1.41 20.87 -24.05
CA PHE A 161 0.82 21.43 -22.83
C PHE A 161 1.82 21.54 -21.66
N SER A 162 2.96 20.86 -21.71
CA SER A 162 3.87 20.69 -20.56
C SER A 162 4.62 21.96 -20.11
N ARG A 163 4.91 22.90 -21.01
CA ARG A 163 5.64 24.17 -20.75
C ARG A 163 7.07 24.05 -20.19
N ASP A 164 7.67 22.86 -20.21
CA ASP A 164 9.05 22.56 -19.79
C ASP A 164 9.98 22.21 -20.96
N GLY A 165 9.43 22.10 -22.18
CA GLY A 165 10.21 21.92 -23.42
C GLY A 165 10.41 20.46 -23.85
N ASN A 166 9.75 19.51 -23.19
CA ASN A 166 9.75 18.08 -23.52
C ASN A 166 8.36 17.47 -23.36
N GLY A 167 8.21 16.17 -23.66
CA GLY A 167 6.98 15.41 -23.41
C GLY A 167 7.18 14.51 -22.18
N TRP A 168 6.71 13.27 -22.24
CA TRP A 168 6.83 12.35 -21.11
C TRP A 168 8.26 12.18 -20.58
N ASP A 169 8.48 12.41 -19.27
CA ASP A 169 9.79 12.30 -18.62
C ASP A 169 9.70 12.18 -17.07
N SER A 170 10.83 12.05 -16.38
CA SER A 170 10.90 11.83 -14.93
C SER A 170 10.66 13.07 -14.04
N ASN A 171 10.36 14.24 -14.61
CA ASN A 171 10.19 15.50 -13.91
C ASN A 171 8.72 15.95 -13.89
N PRO A 172 7.90 15.53 -12.91
CA PRO A 172 6.50 15.94 -12.79
C PRO A 172 6.35 17.35 -12.20
N GLN A 173 7.31 18.25 -12.42
CA GLN A 173 7.23 19.61 -11.89
C GLN A 173 6.16 20.40 -12.64
N ASP A 174 5.18 20.89 -11.90
CA ASP A 174 4.13 21.76 -12.41
C ASP A 174 4.74 23.10 -12.87
N GLN A 175 4.60 23.42 -14.16
CA GLN A 175 5.04 24.68 -14.76
C GLN A 175 3.96 25.78 -14.74
N GLY A 176 2.80 25.48 -14.16
CA GLY A 176 1.66 26.36 -14.01
C GLY A 176 0.63 26.20 -15.14
N ASP A 177 -0.64 26.10 -14.75
CA ASP A 177 -1.83 26.01 -15.61
C ASP A 177 -2.34 27.36 -16.16
N TRP A 178 -1.64 28.47 -15.94
CA TRP A 178 -2.09 29.83 -16.29
C TRP A 178 -2.53 29.96 -17.76
N SER A 179 -3.45 30.88 -18.04
CA SER A 179 -3.87 31.23 -19.40
C SER A 179 -3.95 32.74 -19.56
N ASP A 180 -4.23 33.23 -20.77
CA ASP A 180 -4.41 34.67 -21.00
C ASP A 180 -5.46 35.24 -20.03
N GLY A 181 -5.03 36.17 -19.17
CA GLY A 181 -5.88 36.80 -18.15
C GLY A 181 -6.18 35.96 -16.90
N ARG A 182 -5.56 34.77 -16.72
CA ARG A 182 -5.73 33.90 -15.54
C ARG A 182 -4.38 33.43 -15.00
N ASN A 183 -4.11 33.70 -13.73
CA ASN A 183 -2.92 33.17 -13.04
C ASN A 183 -3.07 31.68 -12.73
N SER A 184 -1.94 31.01 -12.51
CA SER A 184 -1.91 29.62 -12.09
C SER A 184 -2.58 29.38 -10.74
N MET A 185 -3.27 28.24 -10.64
CA MET A 185 -3.98 27.78 -9.44
C MET A 185 -3.16 26.78 -8.63
N TRP A 186 -2.18 26.11 -9.25
CA TRP A 186 -1.35 25.06 -8.64
C TRP A 186 -2.20 23.90 -8.13
N HIS A 187 -3.09 23.41 -9.00
CA HIS A 187 -4.21 22.56 -8.60
C HIS A 187 -3.74 21.21 -8.04
N GLY A 188 -2.77 20.56 -8.71
CA GLY A 188 -2.23 19.26 -8.29
C GLY A 188 -1.55 19.32 -6.92
N MET A 189 -0.86 20.43 -6.63
CA MET A 189 -0.30 20.66 -5.31
C MET A 189 -1.40 20.84 -4.25
N HIS A 190 -2.45 21.60 -4.54
CA HIS A 190 -3.57 21.80 -3.62
C HIS A 190 -4.25 20.49 -3.26
N VAL A 191 -4.50 19.65 -4.26
CA VAL A 191 -5.05 18.30 -4.13
C VAL A 191 -4.15 17.41 -3.26
N ALA A 192 -2.83 17.42 -3.49
CA ALA A 192 -1.88 16.65 -2.70
C ALA A 192 -1.84 17.09 -1.22
N GLY A 193 -1.89 18.40 -0.95
CA GLY A 193 -1.96 18.93 0.41
C GLY A 193 -3.21 18.50 1.17
N ILE A 194 -4.37 18.40 0.49
CA ILE A 194 -5.60 17.89 1.09
C ILE A 194 -5.43 16.41 1.45
N ALA A 195 -4.89 15.61 0.52
CA ALA A 195 -4.78 14.17 0.72
C ALA A 195 -3.75 13.82 1.83
N ALA A 196 -2.57 14.45 1.82
CA ALA A 196 -1.42 14.00 2.62
C ALA A 196 -0.46 15.10 3.10
N GLY A 197 -0.91 16.37 3.15
CA GLY A 197 -0.15 17.42 3.83
C GLY A 197 0.26 17.02 5.25
N SER A 198 1.52 17.27 5.62
CA SER A 198 2.05 16.88 6.91
C SER A 198 1.31 17.57 8.06
N ALA A 199 0.81 16.82 9.04
CA ALA A 199 0.23 17.40 10.25
C ALA A 199 1.28 17.51 11.37
N TYR A 200 1.06 18.39 12.33
CA TYR A 200 1.85 18.55 13.56
C TYR A 200 3.29 19.02 13.34
N ASN A 201 3.60 19.60 12.18
CA ASN A 201 4.92 20.15 11.87
C ASN A 201 5.01 21.66 12.16
N ARG A 202 3.90 22.29 12.56
CA ARG A 202 3.78 23.73 12.85
C ARG A 202 3.92 24.59 11.59
N LEU A 203 3.63 24.02 10.44
CA LEU A 203 3.52 24.70 9.14
C LEU A 203 2.04 24.74 8.73
N GLY A 204 1.72 25.33 7.59
CA GLY A 204 0.40 25.91 7.34
C GLY A 204 -0.78 25.00 7.65
N VAL A 205 -0.90 23.87 6.96
CA VAL A 205 -2.12 23.03 6.91
C VAL A 205 -1.83 21.57 7.19
N ALA A 206 -2.85 20.80 7.55
CA ALA A 206 -2.79 19.33 7.66
C ALA A 206 -3.61 18.64 6.57
N GLY A 207 -3.11 17.53 6.03
CA GLY A 207 -3.84 16.64 5.10
C GLY A 207 -4.55 15.49 5.82
N VAL A 208 -5.43 14.79 5.11
CA VAL A 208 -6.24 13.69 5.68
C VAL A 208 -5.39 12.49 6.10
N ALA A 209 -4.34 12.14 5.36
CA ALA A 209 -3.40 11.06 5.67
C ALA A 209 -1.99 11.64 5.88
N PRO A 210 -1.71 12.30 7.02
CA PRO A 210 -0.55 13.18 7.18
C PRO A 210 0.81 12.49 7.17
N ARG A 211 0.85 11.14 7.16
CA ARG A 211 2.09 10.36 7.06
C ARG A 211 2.13 9.45 5.82
N ALA A 212 1.11 9.52 4.96
CA ALA A 212 1.16 8.88 3.65
C ALA A 212 2.23 9.52 2.76
N SER A 213 2.82 8.72 1.88
CA SER A 213 3.67 9.20 0.81
C SER A 213 2.83 9.69 -0.36
N VAL A 214 3.30 10.70 -1.08
CA VAL A 214 2.63 11.23 -2.29
C VAL A 214 3.49 10.95 -3.51
N GLN A 215 2.91 10.37 -4.55
CA GLN A 215 3.56 10.22 -5.84
C GLN A 215 2.79 11.03 -6.89
N HIS A 216 3.44 11.99 -7.52
CA HIS A 216 2.82 12.82 -8.54
C HIS A 216 2.94 12.16 -9.92
N ALA A 217 1.80 11.93 -10.58
CA ALA A 217 1.74 11.65 -12.00
C ALA A 217 1.19 12.89 -12.69
N ARG A 218 2.07 13.65 -13.34
CA ARG A 218 1.65 14.89 -14.02
C ARG A 218 0.96 14.52 -15.32
N ILE A 219 -0.35 14.75 -15.39
CA ILE A 219 -1.22 14.38 -16.51
C ILE A 219 -1.98 15.58 -17.09
N LEU A 220 -1.88 16.76 -16.48
CA LEU A 220 -2.52 18.00 -16.92
C LEU A 220 -1.44 19.09 -17.05
N GLY A 221 -1.52 19.89 -18.10
CA GLY A 221 -0.56 20.95 -18.39
C GLY A 221 -1.19 22.34 -18.43
N ALA A 222 -0.65 23.19 -19.30
CA ALA A 222 -1.13 24.52 -19.62
C ALA A 222 -2.66 24.56 -19.77
N GLY A 223 -3.32 25.51 -19.11
CA GLY A 223 -4.78 25.66 -19.18
C GLY A 223 -5.58 24.58 -18.44
N GLY A 224 -4.92 23.55 -17.88
CA GLY A 224 -5.57 22.32 -17.44
C GLY A 224 -5.82 21.33 -18.59
N ASP A 225 -5.16 21.52 -19.74
CA ASP A 225 -5.34 20.68 -20.94
C ASP A 225 -4.52 19.39 -20.88
N SER A 226 -5.05 18.34 -21.52
CA SER A 226 -4.42 17.03 -21.65
C SER A 226 -5.05 16.18 -22.75
N TYR A 227 -4.31 15.17 -23.22
CA TYR A 227 -4.88 14.06 -23.97
C TYR A 227 -5.39 12.97 -23.01
N VAL A 228 -6.56 12.39 -23.31
CA VAL A 228 -7.10 11.28 -22.48
C VAL A 228 -6.14 10.08 -22.42
N SER A 229 -5.30 9.87 -23.45
CA SER A 229 -4.24 8.85 -23.44
C SER A 229 -3.18 9.10 -22.37
N ASP A 230 -2.81 10.37 -22.15
CA ASP A 230 -1.82 10.80 -21.16
C ASP A 230 -2.38 10.63 -19.75
N MET A 231 -3.64 11.02 -19.55
CA MET A 231 -4.37 10.75 -18.31
C MET A 231 -4.44 9.25 -18.00
N ALA A 232 -4.81 8.43 -18.98
CA ALA A 232 -4.89 6.97 -18.84
C ALA A 232 -3.52 6.35 -18.51
N ALA A 233 -2.45 6.81 -19.16
CA ALA A 233 -1.08 6.38 -18.90
C ALA A 233 -0.64 6.72 -17.48
N GLY A 234 -0.88 7.95 -17.00
CA GLY A 234 -0.51 8.35 -15.65
C GLY A 234 -1.26 7.58 -14.56
N VAL A 235 -2.54 7.27 -14.76
CA VAL A 235 -3.32 6.42 -13.84
C VAL A 235 -2.79 4.99 -13.82
N ALA A 236 -2.58 4.40 -14.99
CA ALA A 236 -2.04 3.04 -15.09
C ALA A 236 -0.66 2.93 -14.42
N TRP A 237 0.24 3.86 -14.74
CA TRP A 237 1.58 3.91 -14.17
C TRP A 237 1.56 4.13 -12.65
N SER A 238 0.70 5.01 -12.15
CA SER A 238 0.50 5.22 -10.70
C SER A 238 0.09 3.92 -10.00
N ALA A 239 -0.78 3.11 -10.62
CA ALA A 239 -1.17 1.79 -10.11
C ALA A 239 -0.13 0.68 -10.37
N GLY A 240 1.09 1.03 -10.78
CA GLY A 240 2.20 0.11 -11.04
C GLY A 240 2.07 -0.70 -12.33
N ILE A 241 1.12 -0.36 -13.21
CA ILE A 241 0.93 -1.04 -14.48
C ILE A 241 2.00 -0.57 -15.46
N TYR A 242 2.57 -1.51 -16.20
CA TYR A 242 3.55 -1.18 -17.23
C TYR A 242 2.91 -0.36 -18.35
N VAL A 243 3.49 0.82 -18.61
CA VAL A 243 3.10 1.70 -19.71
C VAL A 243 4.26 1.77 -20.71
N PRO A 244 4.07 1.35 -21.98
CA PRO A 244 5.11 1.46 -22.98
C PRO A 244 5.60 2.91 -23.14
N GLY A 245 6.91 3.12 -23.01
CA GLY A 245 7.53 4.44 -23.11
C GLY A 245 7.74 5.17 -21.77
N ALA A 246 7.24 4.63 -20.66
CA ALA A 246 7.55 5.09 -19.31
C ALA A 246 8.40 4.04 -18.56
N PRO A 247 9.23 4.45 -17.58
CA PRO A 247 9.94 3.53 -16.70
C PRO A 247 8.96 2.75 -15.81
N LEU A 248 9.41 1.65 -15.21
CA LEU A 248 8.59 0.99 -14.20
C LEU A 248 8.42 1.91 -12.98
N ASN A 249 7.27 1.80 -12.32
CA ASN A 249 7.02 2.53 -11.09
C ASN A 249 7.52 1.70 -9.88
N PRO A 250 8.61 2.10 -9.21
CA PRO A 250 9.16 1.35 -8.07
C PRO A 250 8.31 1.44 -6.80
N THR A 251 7.41 2.43 -6.74
CA THR A 251 6.58 2.77 -5.58
C THR A 251 5.14 3.02 -6.03
N PRO A 252 4.42 2.00 -6.52
CA PRO A 252 3.06 2.19 -6.99
C PRO A 252 2.15 2.65 -5.86
N ALA A 253 1.14 3.41 -6.24
CA ALA A 253 0.12 3.92 -5.37
C ALA A 253 -0.78 2.80 -4.83
N ASP A 254 -1.11 2.91 -3.56
CA ASP A 254 -2.14 2.12 -2.92
C ASP A 254 -3.54 2.69 -3.20
N VAL A 255 -3.63 3.97 -3.56
CA VAL A 255 -4.84 4.66 -4.01
C VAL A 255 -4.45 5.78 -4.97
N VAL A 256 -5.18 5.93 -6.07
CA VAL A 256 -4.95 7.01 -7.06
C VAL A 256 -6.08 8.02 -6.97
N ASN A 257 -5.76 9.31 -6.90
CA ASN A 257 -6.70 10.42 -6.97
C ASN A 257 -6.61 11.11 -8.34
N ILE A 258 -7.76 11.34 -8.96
CA ILE A 258 -7.92 12.14 -10.18
C ILE A 258 -8.92 13.26 -9.89
N SER A 259 -8.43 14.49 -9.72
CA SER A 259 -9.27 15.65 -9.41
C SER A 259 -9.65 16.43 -10.67
N ALA A 260 -9.97 15.72 -11.75
CA ALA A 260 -10.39 16.29 -13.03
C ALA A 260 -11.64 15.59 -13.57
N ALA A 261 -12.48 16.34 -14.28
CA ALA A 261 -13.65 15.81 -14.97
C ALA A 261 -13.91 16.62 -16.25
N PHE A 262 -14.32 15.94 -17.32
CA PHE A 262 -14.62 16.56 -18.61
C PHE A 262 -15.90 15.97 -19.22
N PRO A 263 -16.65 16.76 -20.03
CA PRO A 263 -17.85 16.27 -20.70
C PRO A 263 -17.53 15.07 -21.63
N ALA A 264 -18.19 13.95 -21.39
CA ALA A 264 -18.10 12.74 -22.18
C ALA A 264 -19.33 11.86 -21.91
N ASN A 265 -20.24 11.72 -22.88
CA ASN A 265 -21.46 10.90 -22.73
C ASN A 265 -21.17 9.40 -22.55
N THR A 266 -19.95 8.95 -22.86
CA THR A 266 -19.45 7.61 -22.59
C THR A 266 -18.00 7.75 -22.15
N CYS A 267 -17.58 6.98 -21.13
CA CYS A 267 -16.18 6.94 -20.75
C CYS A 267 -15.31 6.52 -21.95
N PRO A 268 -14.26 7.29 -22.30
CA PRO A 268 -13.32 6.87 -23.34
C PRO A 268 -12.67 5.53 -22.96
N LYS A 269 -12.71 4.57 -23.88
CA LYS A 269 -12.28 3.18 -23.61
C LYS A 269 -10.87 3.05 -23.04
N VAL A 270 -9.92 3.86 -23.53
CA VAL A 270 -8.54 3.87 -23.04
C VAL A 270 -8.45 4.26 -21.56
N PHE A 271 -9.33 5.16 -21.12
CA PHE A 271 -9.36 5.63 -19.74
C PHE A 271 -10.08 4.64 -18.83
N GLU A 272 -11.18 4.06 -19.32
CA GLU A 272 -11.87 2.94 -18.65
C GLU A 272 -10.93 1.76 -18.43
N ASP A 273 -10.13 1.39 -19.43
CA ASP A 273 -9.17 0.28 -19.34
C ASP A 273 -8.09 0.54 -18.28
N ALA A 274 -7.60 1.78 -18.17
CA ALA A 274 -6.62 2.15 -17.14
C ALA A 274 -7.21 2.07 -15.73
N ILE A 275 -8.42 2.61 -15.54
CA ILE A 275 -9.13 2.59 -14.25
C ILE A 275 -9.49 1.15 -13.86
N TRP A 276 -9.97 0.36 -14.81
CA TRP A 276 -10.31 -1.04 -14.58
C TRP A 276 -9.08 -1.89 -14.28
N ALA A 277 -7.96 -1.68 -14.99
CA ALA A 277 -6.72 -2.39 -14.69
C ALA A 277 -6.16 -2.04 -13.30
N ALA A 278 -6.32 -0.80 -12.83
CA ALA A 278 -6.00 -0.42 -11.45
C ALA A 278 -6.92 -1.15 -10.45
N HIS A 279 -8.23 -1.20 -10.74
CA HIS A 279 -9.21 -1.95 -9.95
C HIS A 279 -8.85 -3.44 -9.84
N GLU A 280 -8.48 -4.11 -10.94
CA GLU A 280 -8.05 -5.52 -10.96
C GLU A 280 -6.79 -5.77 -10.13
N ARG A 281 -5.96 -4.74 -9.92
CA ARG A 281 -4.80 -4.77 -9.03
C ARG A 281 -5.10 -4.38 -7.58
N ASN A 282 -6.39 -4.20 -7.25
CA ASN A 282 -6.84 -3.72 -5.97
C ASN A 282 -6.34 -2.30 -5.61
N VAL A 283 -6.12 -1.47 -6.61
CA VAL A 283 -5.77 -0.04 -6.45
C VAL A 283 -7.03 0.80 -6.74
N PRO A 284 -7.73 1.30 -5.70
CA PRO A 284 -8.88 2.18 -5.89
C PRO A 284 -8.48 3.48 -6.60
N VAL A 285 -9.30 3.90 -7.57
CA VAL A 285 -9.17 5.18 -8.27
C VAL A 285 -10.31 6.10 -7.85
N VAL A 286 -9.98 7.17 -7.14
CA VAL A 286 -10.92 8.18 -6.63
C VAL A 286 -11.01 9.33 -7.61
N VAL A 287 -12.22 9.72 -8.00
CA VAL A 287 -12.43 10.72 -9.05
C VAL A 287 -13.42 11.81 -8.64
N ALA A 288 -13.19 13.03 -9.10
CA ALA A 288 -14.13 14.14 -8.96
C ALA A 288 -15.38 13.93 -9.83
N ALA A 289 -16.58 14.22 -9.30
CA ALA A 289 -17.82 14.09 -10.06
C ALA A 289 -17.99 15.14 -11.18
N GLY A 290 -17.32 16.30 -11.08
CA GLY A 290 -17.45 17.44 -11.98
C GLY A 290 -18.28 18.59 -11.38
N ASN A 291 -18.16 19.78 -11.98
CA ASN A 291 -18.59 21.06 -11.38
C ASN A 291 -19.68 21.78 -12.18
N ASN A 292 -20.56 21.04 -12.87
CA ASN A 292 -21.55 21.59 -13.79
C ASN A 292 -22.99 21.59 -13.24
N GLY A 293 -23.22 21.05 -12.04
CA GLY A 293 -24.56 20.87 -11.47
C GLY A 293 -25.44 19.91 -12.29
N ASP A 294 -24.83 18.96 -12.99
CA ASP A 294 -25.47 18.06 -13.96
C ASP A 294 -25.30 16.58 -13.57
N ASP A 295 -25.91 15.68 -14.32
CA ASP A 295 -25.75 14.23 -14.17
C ASP A 295 -24.29 13.83 -14.44
N ALA A 296 -23.61 13.31 -13.41
CA ALA A 296 -22.24 12.82 -13.44
C ALA A 296 -22.02 11.73 -14.50
N GLY A 297 -23.08 11.02 -14.93
CA GLY A 297 -23.02 10.01 -15.99
C GLY A 297 -22.59 10.58 -17.36
N LYS A 298 -22.65 11.90 -17.53
CA LYS A 298 -22.23 12.61 -18.75
C LYS A 298 -20.78 13.10 -18.71
N TYR A 299 -20.02 12.76 -17.68
CA TYR A 299 -18.67 13.25 -17.46
C TYR A 299 -17.71 12.09 -17.17
N ALA A 300 -16.55 12.11 -17.81
CA ALA A 300 -15.46 11.19 -17.48
C ALA A 300 -14.46 11.88 -16.55
N PRO A 301 -13.82 11.16 -15.61
CA PRO A 301 -13.95 9.71 -15.36
C PRO A 301 -15.10 9.28 -14.44
N ALA A 302 -16.01 10.19 -14.05
CA ALA A 302 -17.13 9.86 -13.17
C ALA A 302 -18.04 8.74 -13.73
N ASN A 303 -18.12 8.59 -15.05
CA ASN A 303 -18.86 7.51 -15.71
C ASN A 303 -18.02 6.31 -16.13
N CYS A 304 -16.75 6.23 -15.72
CA CYS A 304 -15.87 5.09 -16.00
C CYS A 304 -16.06 3.99 -14.96
N TRP A 305 -16.27 2.75 -15.43
CA TRP A 305 -16.49 1.63 -14.53
C TRP A 305 -15.26 1.35 -13.64
N GLY A 306 -15.49 1.08 -12.34
CA GLY A 306 -14.43 0.84 -11.36
C GLY A 306 -13.95 2.07 -10.58
N ALA A 307 -14.31 3.29 -11.00
CA ALA A 307 -13.97 4.51 -10.27
C ALA A 307 -14.80 4.67 -8.98
N ILE A 308 -14.23 5.32 -7.96
CA ILE A 308 -14.94 5.80 -6.77
C ILE A 308 -15.23 7.29 -6.97
N VAL A 309 -16.51 7.64 -7.18
CA VAL A 309 -16.91 8.98 -7.63
C VAL A 309 -17.33 9.85 -6.46
N VAL A 310 -16.73 11.05 -6.36
CA VAL A 310 -16.87 11.94 -5.21
C VAL A 310 -17.54 13.27 -5.59
N GLY A 311 -18.70 13.52 -4.98
CA GLY A 311 -19.38 14.81 -5.05
C GLY A 311 -18.96 15.78 -3.95
N ALA A 312 -19.30 17.06 -4.12
CA ALA A 312 -18.85 18.15 -3.24
C ALA A 312 -19.94 18.64 -2.28
N THR A 313 -19.52 18.91 -1.05
CA THR A 313 -20.30 19.62 -0.03
C THR A 313 -19.61 20.89 0.42
N ALA A 314 -20.39 21.80 0.98
CA ALA A 314 -19.93 22.96 1.72
C ALA A 314 -20.74 23.09 3.01
N GLY A 315 -20.07 23.50 4.09
CA GLY A 315 -20.73 23.81 5.36
C GLY A 315 -19.81 23.67 6.56
N ASN A 316 -19.78 24.69 7.42
CA ASN A 316 -19.06 24.61 8.70
C ASN A 316 -20.03 24.20 9.82
N GLY A 317 -20.44 22.93 9.82
CA GLY A 317 -21.34 22.34 10.81
C GLY A 317 -22.44 21.50 10.16
N TRP A 318 -23.29 22.11 9.34
CA TRP A 318 -24.29 21.40 8.55
C TRP A 318 -23.83 21.26 7.11
N GLN A 319 -23.52 20.04 6.66
CA GLN A 319 -23.08 19.79 5.29
C GLN A 319 -24.26 19.85 4.32
N ALA A 320 -24.08 20.55 3.21
CA ALA A 320 -25.00 20.55 2.09
C ALA A 320 -24.23 20.31 0.79
N MET A 321 -24.80 19.53 -0.11
CA MET A 321 -24.25 19.36 -1.45
C MET A 321 -24.22 20.72 -2.17
N THR A 322 -23.10 21.05 -2.81
CA THR A 322 -22.94 22.33 -3.50
C THR A 322 -23.72 22.34 -4.81
N GLY A 323 -24.26 23.50 -5.20
CA GLY A 323 -25.04 23.63 -6.43
C GLY A 323 -24.25 23.38 -7.72
N TYR A 324 -22.91 23.45 -7.66
CA TYR A 324 -22.05 23.10 -8.78
C TYR A 324 -21.74 21.60 -8.85
N SER A 325 -21.88 20.84 -7.76
CA SER A 325 -21.50 19.43 -7.78
C SER A 325 -22.39 18.69 -8.77
N ASN A 326 -21.77 17.94 -9.68
CA ASN A 326 -22.51 16.95 -10.44
C ASN A 326 -23.09 15.90 -9.48
N TRP A 327 -24.22 15.33 -9.89
CA TRP A 327 -25.07 14.45 -9.10
C TRP A 327 -25.47 13.21 -9.91
N GLY A 328 -26.17 12.26 -9.29
CA GLY A 328 -26.76 11.12 -9.98
C GLY A 328 -26.19 9.79 -9.50
N TRP A 329 -26.64 8.72 -10.14
CA TRP A 329 -26.31 7.35 -9.77
C TRP A 329 -24.80 7.02 -9.76
N PRO A 330 -23.90 7.69 -10.52
CA PRO A 330 -22.47 7.37 -10.44
C PRO A 330 -21.83 7.78 -9.11
N LEU A 331 -22.41 8.73 -8.36
CA LEU A 331 -21.82 9.19 -7.09
C LEU A 331 -21.80 8.06 -6.06
N ASP A 332 -20.60 7.75 -5.56
CA ASP A 332 -20.45 6.82 -4.44
C ASP A 332 -20.61 7.53 -3.10
N ILE A 333 -20.03 8.74 -2.97
CA ILE A 333 -19.97 9.47 -1.72
C ILE A 333 -19.76 10.98 -1.94
N LEU A 334 -20.09 11.77 -0.92
CA LEU A 334 -19.83 13.19 -0.84
C LEU A 334 -18.69 13.48 0.14
N ALA A 335 -17.91 14.52 -0.14
CA ALA A 335 -16.86 15.00 0.74
C ALA A 335 -16.75 16.54 0.69
N PRO A 336 -15.94 17.18 1.54
CA PRO A 336 -15.77 18.64 1.54
C PRO A 336 -15.16 19.14 0.22
N GLY A 337 -15.95 19.84 -0.58
CA GLY A 337 -15.49 20.52 -1.81
C GLY A 337 -15.47 22.03 -1.68
N GLY A 338 -16.13 22.58 -0.65
CA GLY A 338 -16.16 24.01 -0.36
C GLY A 338 -17.03 24.83 -1.29
N ALA A 339 -17.20 26.10 -0.94
CA ALA A 339 -17.93 27.10 -1.70
C ALA A 339 -17.45 28.47 -1.21
N SER A 340 -17.84 29.55 -1.91
CA SER A 340 -17.51 30.91 -1.47
C SER A 340 -17.87 31.13 0.00
N GLY A 341 -16.85 31.44 0.82
CA GLY A 341 -16.99 31.66 2.27
C GLY A 341 -16.76 30.41 3.14
N THR A 342 -16.66 29.23 2.53
CA THR A 342 -16.26 27.96 3.16
C THR A 342 -15.31 27.20 2.23
N ASP A 343 -14.33 27.90 1.67
CA ASP A 343 -13.35 27.32 0.76
C ASP A 343 -12.43 26.30 1.47
N VAL A 344 -11.81 25.42 0.69
CA VAL A 344 -10.87 24.41 1.21
C VAL A 344 -9.46 24.97 1.13
N TRP A 345 -8.82 25.16 2.29
CA TRP A 345 -7.45 25.63 2.39
C TRP A 345 -6.46 24.48 2.28
N SER A 346 -5.48 24.63 1.38
CA SER A 346 -4.40 23.67 1.16
C SER A 346 -3.14 24.36 0.62
N THR A 347 -2.13 23.57 0.30
CA THR A 347 -0.83 23.98 -0.26
C THR A 347 -0.96 24.51 -1.69
N ILE A 348 -0.28 25.60 -2.01
CA ILE A 348 -0.15 26.16 -3.37
C ILE A 348 1.27 26.77 -3.51
N THR A 349 1.52 27.48 -4.62
CA THR A 349 2.63 28.46 -4.67
C THR A 349 2.10 29.87 -4.94
N ASP A 350 2.89 30.89 -4.64
CA ASP A 350 2.57 32.29 -4.98
C ASP A 350 2.88 32.66 -6.44
N GLY A 351 3.37 31.70 -7.24
CA GLY A 351 3.73 31.89 -8.62
C GLY A 351 2.51 32.13 -9.50
N THR A 352 2.59 33.09 -10.43
CA THR A 352 1.44 33.43 -11.28
C THR A 352 1.51 32.80 -12.67
N GLN A 353 2.71 32.63 -13.22
CA GLN A 353 2.95 32.08 -14.57
C GLN A 353 4.15 31.11 -14.61
N GLY A 354 4.47 30.51 -13.48
CA GLY A 354 5.61 29.62 -13.27
C GLY A 354 5.86 29.42 -11.77
N PRO A 355 6.65 28.41 -11.37
CA PRO A 355 6.81 28.03 -9.96
C PRO A 355 7.22 29.22 -9.08
N GLY A 356 6.46 29.44 -8.00
CA GLY A 356 6.73 30.48 -7.01
C GLY A 356 7.27 29.92 -5.70
N ASN A 357 7.20 30.73 -4.65
CA ASN A 357 7.46 30.28 -3.29
C ASN A 357 6.29 29.44 -2.76
N PRO A 358 6.57 28.46 -1.89
CA PRO A 358 5.53 27.72 -1.17
C PRO A 358 4.55 28.67 -0.45
N SER A 359 3.25 28.41 -0.59
CA SER A 359 2.18 29.21 0.01
C SER A 359 0.94 28.36 0.29
N TYR A 360 -0.10 28.96 0.84
CA TYR A 360 -1.36 28.28 1.15
C TYR A 360 -2.53 29.11 0.64
N GLY A 361 -3.55 28.43 0.12
CA GLY A 361 -4.66 29.12 -0.51
C GLY A 361 -5.98 28.35 -0.51
N PRO A 362 -7.10 29.09 -0.62
CA PRO A 362 -8.43 28.51 -0.77
C PRO A 362 -8.73 28.10 -2.21
N LEU A 363 -9.25 26.90 -2.41
CA LEU A 363 -9.94 26.48 -3.64
C LEU A 363 -11.30 25.84 -3.30
N ASN A 364 -12.17 25.72 -4.29
CA ASN A 364 -13.43 24.99 -4.17
C ASN A 364 -13.72 24.18 -5.45
N GLY A 365 -14.43 23.05 -5.28
CA GLY A 365 -14.78 22.13 -6.36
C GLY A 365 -14.88 20.68 -5.89
N THR A 366 -15.47 19.82 -6.73
CA THR A 366 -15.39 18.36 -6.55
C THR A 366 -13.95 17.86 -6.58
N SER A 367 -13.05 18.60 -7.24
CA SER A 367 -11.61 18.42 -7.21
C SER A 367 -10.98 18.53 -5.82
N MET A 368 -11.58 19.31 -4.91
CA MET A 368 -11.16 19.38 -3.50
C MET A 368 -11.83 18.29 -2.66
N ALA A 369 -12.99 17.78 -3.08
CA ALA A 369 -13.71 16.71 -2.41
C ALA A 369 -13.02 15.34 -2.59
N ALA A 370 -12.63 14.99 -3.82
CA ALA A 370 -11.97 13.73 -4.15
C ALA A 370 -10.73 13.40 -3.27
N PRO A 371 -9.76 14.32 -3.05
CA PRO A 371 -8.57 14.01 -2.25
C PRO A 371 -8.87 13.77 -0.77
N HIS A 372 -9.99 14.26 -0.23
CA HIS A 372 -10.40 13.87 1.11
C HIS A 372 -10.71 12.38 1.17
N VAL A 373 -11.43 11.85 0.19
CA VAL A 373 -11.78 10.42 0.12
C VAL A 373 -10.54 9.59 -0.16
N ALA A 374 -9.64 10.03 -1.06
CA ALA A 374 -8.36 9.35 -1.28
C ALA A 374 -7.53 9.25 0.01
N GLY A 375 -7.46 10.33 0.80
CA GLY A 375 -6.82 10.30 2.11
C GLY A 375 -7.50 9.36 3.10
N VAL A 376 -8.84 9.32 3.16
CA VAL A 376 -9.56 8.36 4.03
C VAL A 376 -9.27 6.91 3.61
N ILE A 377 -9.23 6.63 2.30
CA ILE A 377 -8.84 5.32 1.79
C ILE A 377 -7.40 4.98 2.19
N ALA A 378 -6.48 5.94 2.18
CA ALA A 378 -5.12 5.70 2.64
C ALA A 378 -5.08 5.32 4.13
N LEU A 379 -5.86 5.97 4.99
CA LEU A 379 -6.00 5.57 6.40
C LEU A 379 -6.59 4.15 6.55
N MET A 380 -7.56 3.80 5.71
CA MET A 380 -8.15 2.44 5.68
C MET A 380 -7.12 1.40 5.25
N LYS A 381 -6.28 1.71 4.25
CA LYS A 381 -5.24 0.82 3.73
C LYS A 381 -4.04 0.67 4.65
N GLU A 382 -3.71 1.66 5.46
CA GLU A 382 -2.72 1.49 6.55
C GLU A 382 -3.17 0.39 7.52
N ARG A 383 -4.46 0.32 7.82
CA ARG A 383 -5.05 -0.69 8.71
C ARG A 383 -5.18 -2.07 8.06
N ASN A 384 -5.43 -2.11 6.74
CA ASN A 384 -5.44 -3.33 5.95
C ASN A 384 -4.97 -3.05 4.51
N PRO A 385 -3.68 -3.32 4.18
CA PRO A 385 -3.15 -3.05 2.84
C PRO A 385 -3.83 -3.85 1.72
N ASP A 386 -4.34 -5.04 2.06
CA ASP A 386 -4.99 -5.96 1.13
C ASP A 386 -6.51 -5.70 0.99
N LEU A 387 -7.04 -4.61 1.56
CA LEU A 387 -8.48 -4.32 1.59
C LEU A 387 -9.05 -4.18 0.16
N PRO A 388 -10.05 -5.00 -0.23
CA PRO A 388 -10.60 -4.97 -1.58
C PRO A 388 -11.29 -3.63 -1.93
N VAL A 389 -11.15 -3.14 -3.17
CA VAL A 389 -11.80 -1.90 -3.65
C VAL A 389 -13.30 -1.86 -3.37
N GLU A 390 -14.02 -2.95 -3.64
CA GLU A 390 -15.48 -3.00 -3.39
C GLU A 390 -15.82 -3.00 -1.89
N THR A 391 -14.93 -3.52 -1.05
CA THR A 391 -15.07 -3.45 0.41
C THR A 391 -14.83 -2.02 0.89
N ILE A 392 -13.84 -1.32 0.33
CA ILE A 392 -13.59 0.11 0.58
C ILE A 392 -14.84 0.93 0.24
N ARG A 393 -15.39 0.77 -0.98
CA ARG A 393 -16.61 1.45 -1.43
C ARG A 393 -17.78 1.20 -0.46
N SER A 394 -17.99 -0.06 -0.08
CA SER A 394 -19.06 -0.45 0.86
C SER A 394 -18.88 0.16 2.26
N ILE A 395 -17.65 0.21 2.77
CA ILE A 395 -17.36 0.82 4.09
C ILE A 395 -17.60 2.32 4.04
N LEU A 396 -17.12 3.02 3.01
CA LEU A 396 -17.32 4.46 2.84
C LEU A 396 -18.83 4.80 2.87
N GLN A 397 -19.63 4.08 2.08
CA GLN A 397 -21.08 4.27 2.01
C GLN A 397 -21.81 3.85 3.30
N GLY A 398 -21.42 2.73 3.90
CA GLY A 398 -22.05 2.18 5.09
C GLY A 398 -21.78 2.99 6.36
N THR A 399 -20.64 3.68 6.42
CA THR A 399 -20.23 4.48 7.59
C THR A 399 -20.56 5.97 7.46
N GLY A 400 -20.80 6.44 6.23
CA GLY A 400 -21.14 7.83 5.96
C GLY A 400 -22.48 8.29 6.54
N SER A 401 -22.54 9.57 6.90
CA SER A 401 -23.78 10.26 7.33
C SER A 401 -24.58 10.74 6.12
N TYR A 402 -25.90 10.85 6.24
CA TYR A 402 -26.73 11.33 5.12
C TYR A 402 -26.60 12.85 4.92
N VAL A 403 -26.51 13.26 3.65
CA VAL A 403 -26.68 14.63 3.16
C VAL A 403 -27.61 14.55 1.95
N GLY A 404 -28.89 14.87 2.17
CA GLY A 404 -29.94 14.53 1.21
C GLY A 404 -30.00 13.02 0.98
N ASP A 405 -29.98 12.61 -0.28
CA ASP A 405 -30.04 11.19 -0.68
C ASP A 405 -28.66 10.50 -0.69
N TYR A 406 -27.57 11.25 -0.51
CA TYR A 406 -26.21 10.74 -0.60
C TYR A 406 -25.57 10.58 0.78
N LYS A 407 -24.47 9.83 0.80
CA LYS A 407 -23.60 9.65 1.97
C LYS A 407 -22.49 10.69 1.96
N PHE A 408 -22.14 11.22 3.13
CA PHE A 408 -21.01 12.09 3.36
C PHE A 408 -19.96 11.34 4.17
N VAL A 409 -18.69 11.42 3.72
CA VAL A 409 -17.58 10.63 4.25
C VAL A 409 -17.30 10.93 5.73
N ASN A 410 -16.99 9.88 6.49
CA ASN A 410 -16.54 9.96 7.87
C ASN A 410 -15.28 9.10 8.04
N ALA A 411 -14.12 9.75 8.18
CA ALA A 411 -12.80 9.14 8.24
C ALA A 411 -12.67 8.17 9.42
N GLU A 412 -13.03 8.63 10.62
CA GLU A 412 -12.98 7.84 11.85
C GLU A 412 -13.77 6.53 11.72
N ARG A 413 -15.05 6.63 11.34
CA ARG A 413 -15.92 5.45 11.23
C ARG A 413 -15.49 4.52 10.11
N ALA A 414 -15.02 5.06 8.99
CA ALA A 414 -14.51 4.26 7.88
C ALA A 414 -13.28 3.44 8.32
N VAL A 415 -12.32 4.06 9.01
CA VAL A 415 -11.14 3.38 9.55
C VAL A 415 -11.52 2.34 10.60
N GLN A 416 -12.41 2.67 11.55
CA GLN A 416 -12.84 1.74 12.60
C GLN A 416 -13.57 0.51 12.04
N ALA A 417 -14.30 0.65 10.93
CA ALA A 417 -15.00 -0.44 10.25
C ALA A 417 -14.07 -1.40 9.51
N VAL A 418 -12.81 -1.03 9.27
CA VAL A 418 -11.82 -1.93 8.69
C VAL A 418 -11.38 -2.94 9.74
N THR A 419 -11.54 -4.23 9.47
CA THR A 419 -10.91 -5.28 10.28
C THR A 419 -9.39 -5.15 10.13
N PRO A 420 -8.64 -4.90 11.21
CA PRO A 420 -7.19 -4.82 11.13
C PRO A 420 -6.65 -6.13 10.59
N THR A 421 -5.79 -6.05 9.59
CA THR A 421 -4.91 -7.18 9.31
C THR A 421 -3.84 -7.11 10.40
N HIS A 422 -3.84 -8.05 11.36
CA HIS A 422 -2.63 -8.27 12.15
C HIS A 422 -1.50 -8.38 11.14
N VAL A 423 -0.53 -7.46 11.17
CA VAL A 423 0.56 -7.36 10.19
C VAL A 423 1.00 -8.78 9.86
N THR A 424 0.45 -9.33 8.78
CA THR A 424 0.81 -10.64 8.35
C THR A 424 2.14 -10.35 7.71
N LEU A 425 3.20 -10.86 8.36
CA LEU A 425 4.44 -11.11 7.65
C LEU A 425 4.04 -11.61 6.26
N PRO A 426 4.60 -11.04 5.18
CA PRO A 426 4.07 -11.24 3.83
C PRO A 426 3.86 -12.72 3.52
N PHE A 427 4.67 -13.55 4.19
CA PHE A 427 4.45 -14.96 4.34
C PHE A 427 4.72 -15.35 5.81
N SER A 428 4.03 -16.39 6.29
CA SER A 428 4.03 -16.82 7.69
C SER A 428 5.42 -17.25 8.22
N ASP A 429 6.34 -17.59 7.33
CA ASP A 429 7.69 -18.07 7.61
C ASP A 429 8.80 -17.02 7.39
N VAL A 430 8.45 -15.78 7.02
CA VAL A 430 9.43 -14.70 6.83
C VAL A 430 9.49 -13.83 8.07
N ALA A 431 10.46 -14.09 8.95
CA ALA A 431 10.63 -13.36 10.20
C ALA A 431 10.81 -11.84 10.00
N ALA A 432 10.39 -11.04 10.99
CA ALA A 432 10.47 -9.58 10.95
C ALA A 432 11.91 -9.02 10.76
N ASN A 433 12.91 -9.79 11.20
CA ASN A 433 14.34 -9.47 11.08
C ASN A 433 15.04 -10.17 9.90
N HIS A 434 14.29 -10.85 9.02
CA HIS A 434 14.88 -11.52 7.86
C HIS A 434 15.59 -10.52 6.94
N PRO A 435 16.82 -10.80 6.45
CA PRO A 435 17.65 -9.83 5.72
C PRO A 435 17.00 -9.33 4.42
N PHE A 436 16.19 -10.16 3.78
CA PHE A 436 15.43 -9.80 2.56
C PHE A 436 13.94 -9.53 2.82
N ARG A 437 13.53 -9.24 4.07
CA ARG A 437 12.10 -9.05 4.39
C ARG A 437 11.49 -7.95 3.53
N LYS A 438 12.17 -6.82 3.39
CA LYS A 438 11.70 -5.67 2.63
C LYS A 438 11.41 -6.07 1.18
N GLU A 439 12.34 -6.77 0.55
CA GLU A 439 12.27 -7.16 -0.84
C GLU A 439 11.24 -8.27 -1.08
N ILE A 440 11.09 -9.19 -0.12
CA ILE A 440 10.05 -10.22 -0.16
C ILE A 440 8.65 -9.60 0.00
N SER A 441 8.49 -8.65 0.94
CA SER A 441 7.25 -7.87 1.11
C SER A 441 6.91 -7.12 -0.18
N TRP A 442 7.87 -6.40 -0.76
CA TRP A 442 7.68 -5.71 -2.02
C TRP A 442 7.28 -6.69 -3.14
N ALA A 443 7.99 -7.82 -3.28
CA ALA A 443 7.70 -8.78 -4.34
C ALA A 443 6.29 -9.39 -4.21
N ARG A 444 5.79 -9.57 -2.97
CA ARG A 444 4.40 -9.98 -2.73
C ARG A 444 3.44 -8.88 -3.17
N ASN A 445 3.64 -7.66 -2.70
CA ASN A 445 2.73 -6.53 -2.94
C ASN A 445 2.66 -6.18 -4.43
N MET A 446 3.78 -6.28 -5.15
CA MET A 446 3.84 -6.10 -6.60
C MET A 446 3.27 -7.27 -7.42
N GLY A 447 2.84 -8.35 -6.77
CA GLY A 447 2.40 -9.58 -7.44
C GLY A 447 3.52 -10.33 -8.18
N VAL A 448 4.79 -10.00 -7.95
CA VAL A 448 5.96 -10.69 -8.53
C VAL A 448 6.06 -12.12 -7.98
N THR A 449 5.66 -12.31 -6.72
CA THR A 449 5.61 -13.62 -6.06
C THR A 449 4.31 -13.83 -5.30
N THR A 450 3.83 -15.06 -5.32
CA THR A 450 2.60 -15.49 -4.64
C THR A 450 2.88 -16.39 -3.43
N GLY A 451 4.16 -16.75 -3.20
CA GLY A 451 4.52 -17.79 -2.23
C GLY A 451 3.89 -19.14 -2.54
N TRP A 452 3.58 -19.90 -1.48
CA TRP A 452 2.85 -21.17 -1.55
C TRP A 452 1.43 -21.01 -1.02
N ALA A 453 0.57 -21.95 -1.40
CA ALA A 453 -0.82 -21.98 -0.96
C ALA A 453 -0.99 -22.13 0.57
N ASP A 454 0.05 -22.60 1.28
CA ASP A 454 0.10 -22.69 2.74
C ASP A 454 0.47 -21.35 3.43
N GLY A 455 0.66 -20.28 2.66
CA GLY A 455 1.03 -18.95 3.17
C GLY A 455 2.52 -18.77 3.43
N THR A 456 3.39 -19.72 3.05
CA THR A 456 4.85 -19.63 3.22
C THR A 456 5.57 -19.05 2.00
N TYR A 457 6.81 -18.57 2.19
CA TYR A 457 7.73 -18.04 1.16
C TYR A 457 9.00 -18.85 0.97
N ARG A 458 9.42 -19.60 1.99
CA ARG A 458 10.58 -20.49 1.97
C ARG A 458 11.83 -19.78 1.47
N ALA A 459 12.17 -18.66 2.13
CA ALA A 459 13.17 -17.69 1.65
C ALA A 459 14.55 -18.30 1.39
N GLU A 460 14.92 -19.31 2.16
CA GLU A 460 16.22 -19.98 2.08
C GLU A 460 16.26 -21.09 1.01
N GLU A 461 15.11 -21.52 0.47
CA GLU A 461 15.07 -22.54 -0.57
C GLU A 461 15.62 -22.01 -1.90
N GLY A 462 16.33 -22.87 -2.63
CA GLY A 462 16.77 -22.58 -3.98
C GLY A 462 15.60 -22.37 -4.93
N ILE A 463 15.72 -21.41 -5.84
CA ILE A 463 14.71 -21.16 -6.87
C ILE A 463 15.02 -21.94 -8.15
N SER A 464 14.02 -22.66 -8.68
CA SER A 464 14.15 -23.33 -9.97
C SER A 464 14.13 -22.31 -11.12
N ARG A 465 14.73 -22.68 -12.25
CA ARG A 465 14.74 -21.84 -13.45
C ARG A 465 13.35 -21.49 -13.96
N ALA A 466 12.39 -22.41 -13.89
CA ALA A 466 11.01 -22.15 -14.28
C ALA A 466 10.30 -21.22 -13.27
N ALA A 467 10.58 -21.34 -11.97
CA ALA A 467 10.03 -20.41 -10.98
C ALA A 467 10.60 -18.99 -11.14
N MET A 468 11.89 -18.84 -11.44
CA MET A 468 12.43 -17.53 -11.82
C MET A 468 11.74 -16.97 -13.07
N ALA A 469 11.46 -17.81 -14.08
CA ALA A 469 10.74 -17.36 -15.26
C ALA A 469 9.38 -16.72 -14.92
N ALA A 470 8.68 -17.28 -13.93
CA ALA A 470 7.45 -16.71 -13.41
C ALA A 470 7.66 -15.35 -12.72
N TYR A 471 8.73 -15.17 -11.95
CA TYR A 471 9.07 -13.87 -11.34
C TYR A 471 9.25 -12.81 -12.43
N LEU A 472 10.03 -13.10 -13.47
CA LEU A 472 10.31 -12.14 -14.54
C LEU A 472 9.06 -11.83 -15.39
N TYR A 473 8.22 -12.83 -15.64
CA TYR A 473 6.95 -12.61 -16.36
C TYR A 473 5.98 -11.72 -15.57
N ARG A 474 5.86 -11.95 -14.25
CA ARG A 474 5.00 -11.14 -13.37
C ARG A 474 5.55 -9.74 -13.16
N LEU A 475 6.87 -9.61 -13.04
CA LEU A 475 7.56 -8.33 -13.00
C LEU A 475 7.26 -7.48 -14.25
N ALA A 476 7.12 -8.11 -15.42
CA ALA A 476 6.71 -7.43 -16.65
C ALA A 476 5.19 -7.09 -16.71
N GLY A 477 4.46 -7.21 -15.59
CA GLY A 477 3.04 -6.92 -15.50
C GLY A 477 2.12 -8.05 -15.97
N SER A 478 2.63 -9.28 -16.09
CA SER A 478 1.87 -10.46 -16.55
C SER A 478 1.17 -10.26 -17.92
N PRO A 479 1.91 -9.80 -18.95
CA PRO A 479 1.32 -9.37 -20.22
C PRO A 479 0.53 -10.49 -20.89
N THR A 480 -0.63 -10.18 -21.47
CA THR A 480 -1.45 -11.16 -22.20
C THR A 480 -0.62 -11.87 -23.26
N TYR A 481 -0.52 -13.19 -23.14
CA TYR A 481 0.32 -14.01 -24.01
C TYR A 481 -0.30 -15.39 -24.18
N ALA A 482 -0.52 -15.77 -25.44
CA ALA A 482 -0.95 -17.10 -25.81
C ALA A 482 0.29 -17.95 -26.13
N PRO A 483 0.66 -18.92 -25.26
CA PRO A 483 1.83 -19.75 -25.51
C PRO A 483 1.58 -20.68 -26.70
N PRO A 484 2.63 -21.01 -27.48
CA PRO A 484 2.48 -21.84 -28.66
C PRO A 484 2.06 -23.26 -28.29
N VAL A 485 1.34 -23.94 -29.20
CA VAL A 485 0.98 -25.37 -29.03
C VAL A 485 2.23 -26.25 -29.05
N ARG A 486 3.24 -25.89 -29.84
CA ARG A 486 4.55 -26.56 -29.86
C ARG A 486 5.53 -25.79 -28.99
N SER A 487 6.07 -26.46 -27.98
CA SER A 487 7.04 -25.86 -27.05
C SER A 487 8.31 -25.38 -27.76
N PRO A 488 8.87 -24.22 -27.36
CA PRO A 488 10.19 -23.77 -27.80
C PRO A 488 11.34 -24.63 -27.25
N PHE A 489 11.11 -25.43 -26.20
CA PHE A 489 12.12 -26.30 -25.59
C PHE A 489 11.64 -27.75 -25.48
N LYS A 490 12.56 -28.72 -25.57
CA LYS A 490 12.24 -30.16 -25.62
C LYS A 490 11.70 -30.73 -24.30
N ASP A 491 11.99 -30.08 -23.19
CA ASP A 491 11.82 -30.57 -21.81
C ASP A 491 10.83 -29.75 -20.97
N ILE A 492 10.02 -28.92 -21.63
CA ILE A 492 8.84 -28.28 -21.04
C ILE A 492 7.70 -28.35 -22.04
N ARG A 493 6.49 -28.70 -21.60
CA ARG A 493 5.33 -28.99 -22.46
C ARG A 493 4.14 -28.12 -22.08
N PRO A 494 3.18 -27.89 -23.01
CA PRO A 494 1.90 -27.29 -22.67
C PRO A 494 1.24 -28.01 -21.49
N GLY A 495 0.90 -27.25 -20.45
CA GLY A 495 0.33 -27.76 -19.20
C GLY A 495 1.33 -27.92 -18.05
N ASP A 496 2.64 -27.95 -18.33
CA ASP A 496 3.67 -27.97 -17.28
C ASP A 496 3.66 -26.65 -16.48
N PRO A 497 4.03 -26.68 -15.18
CA PRO A 497 4.18 -25.47 -14.38
C PRO A 497 5.10 -24.44 -15.06
N PHE A 498 4.61 -23.21 -15.13
CA PHE A 498 5.29 -22.06 -15.73
C PHE A 498 5.58 -22.15 -17.23
N TYR A 499 4.93 -23.06 -17.97
CA TYR A 499 5.10 -23.19 -19.42
C TYR A 499 4.86 -21.88 -20.18
N LYS A 500 3.82 -21.13 -19.78
CA LYS A 500 3.45 -19.86 -20.40
C LYS A 500 4.55 -18.82 -20.23
N GLU A 501 5.08 -18.70 -19.03
CA GLU A 501 6.10 -17.73 -18.62
C GLU A 501 7.45 -18.04 -19.27
N VAL A 502 7.85 -19.31 -19.28
CA VAL A 502 9.05 -19.78 -20.00
C VAL A 502 8.93 -19.51 -21.50
N SER A 503 7.78 -19.81 -22.10
CA SER A 503 7.54 -19.56 -23.53
C SER A 503 7.53 -18.07 -23.87
N TRP A 504 6.97 -17.25 -22.99
CA TRP A 504 6.98 -15.80 -23.14
C TRP A 504 8.42 -15.25 -23.11
N LEU A 505 9.24 -15.67 -22.14
CA LEU A 505 10.65 -15.26 -22.08
C LEU A 505 11.41 -15.67 -23.34
N ALA A 506 11.15 -16.85 -23.88
CA ALA A 506 11.76 -17.31 -25.13
C ALA A 506 11.35 -16.42 -26.31
N SER A 507 10.06 -16.05 -26.40
CA SER A 507 9.55 -15.15 -27.44
C SER A 507 10.14 -13.74 -27.38
N LYS A 508 10.55 -13.30 -26.18
CA LYS A 508 11.23 -12.01 -25.95
C LYS A 508 12.75 -12.10 -26.05
N GLY A 509 13.31 -13.28 -26.32
CA GLY A 509 14.76 -13.49 -26.37
C GLY A 509 15.45 -13.40 -25.01
N ILE A 510 14.70 -13.41 -23.90
CA ILE A 510 15.25 -13.32 -22.54
C ILE A 510 15.90 -14.66 -22.13
N THR A 511 15.34 -15.78 -22.59
CA THR A 511 15.96 -17.11 -22.46
C THR A 511 16.24 -17.71 -23.83
N THR A 512 17.41 -18.34 -23.96
CA THR A 512 17.83 -19.10 -25.16
C THR A 512 17.86 -20.61 -24.93
N GLY A 513 17.68 -21.07 -23.68
CA GLY A 513 17.92 -22.45 -23.30
C GLY A 513 19.37 -22.90 -23.51
N TRP A 514 19.56 -24.22 -23.63
CA TRP A 514 20.83 -24.86 -23.95
C TRP A 514 20.91 -25.24 -25.43
N SER A 515 22.13 -25.47 -25.90
CA SER A 515 22.41 -25.90 -27.28
C SER A 515 21.77 -27.25 -27.66
N ASP A 516 21.42 -28.08 -26.68
CA ASP A 516 20.68 -29.33 -26.87
C ASP A 516 19.17 -29.13 -27.11
N GLY A 517 18.68 -27.89 -27.00
CA GLY A 517 17.28 -27.50 -27.15
C GLY A 517 16.45 -27.63 -25.86
N THR A 518 17.09 -27.74 -24.70
CA THR A 518 16.42 -27.84 -23.38
C THR A 518 16.39 -26.50 -22.63
N PHE A 519 15.50 -26.38 -21.64
CA PHE A 519 15.37 -25.24 -20.71
C PHE A 519 15.69 -25.60 -19.24
N ARG A 520 15.69 -26.90 -18.91
CA ARG A 520 15.97 -27.47 -17.59
C ARG A 520 15.14 -26.80 -16.50
N PRO A 521 13.80 -26.92 -16.54
CA PRO A 521 12.88 -26.12 -15.73
C PRO A 521 13.04 -26.31 -14.22
N ASN A 522 13.43 -27.51 -13.80
CA ASN A 522 13.55 -27.90 -12.39
C ASN A 522 14.94 -27.67 -11.80
N ASP A 523 15.95 -27.40 -12.63
CA ASP A 523 17.30 -27.11 -12.14
C ASP A 523 17.28 -25.81 -11.34
N SER A 524 18.04 -25.78 -10.25
CA SER A 524 18.32 -24.52 -9.56
C SER A 524 19.08 -23.57 -10.48
N ILE A 525 18.81 -22.28 -10.36
CA ILE A 525 19.52 -21.28 -11.16
C ILE A 525 20.74 -20.74 -10.43
N SER A 526 21.88 -20.68 -11.13
CA SER A 526 23.10 -20.04 -10.65
C SER A 526 23.03 -18.52 -10.78
N ARG A 527 23.81 -17.81 -9.97
CA ARG A 527 23.88 -16.34 -9.96
C ARG A 527 24.30 -15.73 -11.29
N GLU A 528 25.26 -16.34 -11.99
CA GLU A 528 25.67 -15.86 -13.31
C GLU A 528 24.60 -16.11 -14.38
N ALA A 529 23.85 -17.21 -14.28
CA ALA A 529 22.79 -17.49 -15.23
C ALA A 529 21.64 -16.50 -15.06
N MET A 530 21.22 -16.20 -13.83
CA MET A 530 20.22 -15.16 -13.56
C MET A 530 20.68 -13.79 -14.09
N ALA A 531 21.98 -13.47 -13.98
CA ALA A 531 22.49 -12.21 -14.49
C ALA A 531 22.24 -12.03 -16.00
N ALA A 532 22.43 -13.11 -16.76
CA ALA A 532 22.13 -13.11 -18.19
C ALA A 532 20.63 -12.89 -18.50
N PHE A 533 19.73 -13.39 -17.65
CA PHE A 533 18.29 -13.16 -17.82
C PHE A 533 17.93 -11.71 -17.55
N LEU A 534 18.38 -11.13 -16.44
CA LEU A 534 18.09 -9.73 -16.08
C LEU A 534 18.67 -8.76 -17.12
N TYR A 535 19.90 -8.97 -17.57
CA TYR A 535 20.51 -8.14 -18.62
C TYR A 535 19.72 -8.16 -19.93
N ARG A 536 19.22 -9.33 -20.36
CA ARG A 536 18.37 -9.44 -21.55
C ARG A 536 16.98 -8.86 -21.32
N MET A 537 16.44 -9.00 -20.11
CA MET A 537 15.17 -8.40 -19.73
C MET A 537 15.22 -6.87 -19.79
N ALA A 538 16.37 -6.26 -19.45
CA ALA A 538 16.64 -4.83 -19.64
C ALA A 538 16.89 -4.43 -21.11
N GLY A 539 16.64 -5.31 -22.08
CA GLY A 539 16.85 -5.02 -23.50
C GLY A 539 18.30 -5.13 -23.97
N SER A 540 19.17 -5.81 -23.20
CA SER A 540 20.60 -5.98 -23.52
C SER A 540 21.35 -4.65 -23.72
N PRO A 541 21.33 -3.74 -22.73
CA PRO A 541 21.84 -2.36 -22.88
C PRO A 541 23.31 -2.32 -23.29
N ALA A 542 23.68 -1.38 -24.16
CA ALA A 542 25.06 -1.25 -24.61
C ALA A 542 26.00 -0.98 -23.42
N TYR A 543 26.87 -1.94 -23.12
CA TYR A 543 27.77 -1.88 -21.97
C TYR A 543 29.12 -2.52 -22.30
N THR A 544 30.20 -1.83 -21.94
CA THR A 544 31.58 -2.30 -22.11
C THR A 544 32.19 -2.52 -20.73
N PRO A 545 32.42 -3.77 -20.31
CA PRO A 545 32.91 -4.05 -18.97
C PRO A 545 34.38 -3.67 -18.81
N SER A 546 34.74 -3.20 -17.61
CA SER A 546 36.12 -2.89 -17.24
C SER A 546 37.05 -4.10 -17.34
N ALA A 547 38.35 -3.85 -17.55
CA ALA A 547 39.37 -4.89 -17.43
C ALA A 547 39.55 -5.40 -16.00
N ARG A 548 39.29 -4.53 -15.00
CA ARG A 548 39.26 -4.91 -13.60
C ARG A 548 37.86 -5.35 -13.22
N SER A 549 37.74 -6.59 -12.73
CA SER A 549 36.47 -7.12 -12.25
C SER A 549 35.98 -6.38 -11.01
N PRO A 550 34.65 -6.15 -10.88
CA PRO A 550 34.07 -5.70 -9.62
C PRO A 550 34.15 -6.75 -8.50
N PHE A 551 34.36 -8.03 -8.83
CA PHE A 551 34.39 -9.13 -7.87
C PHE A 551 35.69 -9.94 -7.96
N THR A 552 36.25 -10.31 -6.82
CA THR A 552 37.57 -10.94 -6.73
C THR A 552 37.61 -12.36 -7.30
N ASP A 553 36.48 -13.07 -7.29
CA ASP A 553 36.32 -14.44 -7.78
C ASP A 553 35.72 -14.52 -9.20
N TYR A 554 35.57 -13.38 -9.89
CA TYR A 554 34.92 -13.34 -11.20
C TYR A 554 35.76 -12.61 -12.27
N PRO A 555 36.83 -13.23 -12.79
CA PRO A 555 37.73 -12.59 -13.75
C PRO A 555 37.05 -12.33 -15.11
N ARG A 556 37.64 -11.43 -15.91
CA ARG A 556 37.11 -11.01 -17.23
C ARG A 556 36.82 -12.14 -18.23
N GLY A 557 37.46 -13.29 -18.08
CA GLY A 557 37.26 -14.47 -18.92
C GLY A 557 36.05 -15.33 -18.54
N SER A 558 35.37 -15.03 -17.43
CA SER A 558 34.20 -15.80 -16.98
C SER A 558 33.04 -15.71 -17.97
N SER A 559 32.24 -16.77 -18.05
CA SER A 559 30.92 -16.75 -18.69
C SER A 559 30.11 -15.58 -18.13
N PHE A 560 29.30 -14.91 -18.94
CA PHE A 560 28.44 -13.78 -18.50
C PHE A 560 29.15 -12.63 -17.75
N TYR A 561 30.48 -12.47 -17.91
CA TYR A 561 31.23 -11.40 -17.24
C TYR A 561 30.68 -10.01 -17.52
N LYS A 562 30.22 -9.78 -18.75
CA LYS A 562 29.62 -8.50 -19.16
C LYS A 562 28.34 -8.22 -18.37
N GLU A 563 27.46 -9.21 -18.26
CA GLU A 563 26.15 -9.11 -17.61
C GLU A 563 26.29 -8.93 -16.10
N VAL A 564 27.20 -9.68 -15.45
CA VAL A 564 27.50 -9.51 -14.03
C VAL A 564 28.15 -8.15 -13.74
N SER A 565 29.06 -7.69 -14.60
CA SER A 565 29.68 -6.37 -14.45
C SER A 565 28.67 -5.23 -14.63
N TRP A 566 27.71 -5.40 -15.55
CA TRP A 566 26.60 -4.46 -15.73
C TRP A 566 25.71 -4.39 -14.49
N LEU A 567 25.29 -5.54 -13.93
CA LEU A 567 24.49 -5.57 -12.69
C LEU A 567 25.21 -4.87 -11.54
N ALA A 568 26.54 -5.01 -11.44
CA ALA A 568 27.31 -4.35 -10.39
C ALA A 568 27.35 -2.83 -10.61
N LYS A 569 27.39 -2.37 -11.88
CA LYS A 569 27.37 -0.95 -12.23
C LYS A 569 26.02 -0.29 -11.93
N GLU A 570 24.92 -1.02 -12.15
CA GLU A 570 23.56 -0.58 -11.85
C GLU A 570 23.15 -0.86 -10.39
N GLU A 571 24.08 -1.30 -9.53
CA GLU A 571 23.84 -1.62 -8.12
C GLU A 571 22.78 -2.70 -7.86
N ILE A 572 22.46 -3.49 -8.89
CA ILE A 572 21.52 -4.62 -8.80
C ILE A 572 22.18 -5.79 -8.04
N THR A 573 23.50 -5.94 -8.17
CA THR A 573 24.31 -6.84 -7.34
C THR A 573 25.37 -6.09 -6.55
N THR A 574 25.51 -6.44 -5.28
CA THR A 574 26.56 -5.92 -4.39
C THR A 574 27.64 -6.96 -4.07
N GLY A 575 27.44 -8.22 -4.46
CA GLY A 575 28.29 -9.34 -4.05
C GLY A 575 28.21 -9.60 -2.54
N TRP A 576 29.26 -10.21 -2.00
CA TRP A 576 29.43 -10.41 -0.57
C TRP A 576 30.41 -9.38 0.01
N SER A 577 30.36 -9.20 1.33
CA SER A 577 31.27 -8.29 2.05
C SER A 577 32.75 -8.67 1.92
N ASP A 578 33.05 -9.91 1.53
CA ASP A 578 34.39 -10.40 1.22
C ASP A 578 34.89 -10.03 -0.20
N GLY A 579 34.05 -9.35 -1.00
CA GLY A 579 34.36 -8.94 -2.37
C GLY A 579 34.05 -9.99 -3.46
N THR A 580 33.44 -11.12 -3.10
CA THR A 580 33.10 -12.21 -4.04
C THR A 580 31.70 -12.07 -4.66
N TYR A 581 31.47 -12.77 -5.79
CA TYR A 581 30.18 -12.88 -6.49
C TYR A 581 29.58 -14.29 -6.47
N ARG A 582 30.39 -15.32 -6.23
CA ARG A 582 29.97 -16.72 -6.11
C ARG A 582 29.09 -17.19 -7.27
N PRO A 583 29.59 -17.13 -8.51
CA PRO A 583 28.77 -17.19 -9.73
C PRO A 583 27.96 -18.47 -9.91
N LEU A 584 28.51 -19.60 -9.46
CA LEU A 584 27.90 -20.93 -9.60
C LEU A 584 27.00 -21.30 -8.43
N GLU A 585 26.96 -20.50 -7.36
CA GLU A 585 26.06 -20.77 -6.24
C GLU A 585 24.60 -20.65 -6.70
N PRO A 586 23.74 -21.62 -6.32
CA PRO A 586 22.31 -21.51 -6.49
C PRO A 586 21.75 -20.27 -5.79
N ILE A 587 20.75 -19.64 -6.40
CA ILE A 587 20.06 -18.48 -5.82
C ILE A 587 18.94 -18.96 -4.91
N SER A 588 18.93 -18.50 -3.66
CA SER A 588 17.76 -18.65 -2.78
C SER A 588 16.64 -17.73 -3.23
N ARG A 589 15.40 -18.08 -2.89
CA ARG A 589 14.23 -17.26 -3.21
C ARG A 589 14.31 -15.86 -2.61
N GLY A 590 14.79 -15.74 -1.37
CA GLY A 590 15.02 -14.44 -0.73
C GLY A 590 16.02 -13.59 -1.51
N ALA A 591 17.12 -14.19 -1.97
CA ALA A 591 18.08 -13.50 -2.82
C ALA A 591 17.48 -13.12 -4.19
N MET A 592 16.65 -13.98 -4.79
CA MET A 592 15.93 -13.64 -6.03
C MET A 592 15.02 -12.42 -5.85
N ALA A 593 14.26 -12.35 -4.75
CA ALA A 593 13.46 -11.16 -4.44
C ALA A 593 14.33 -9.90 -4.35
N ALA A 594 15.50 -9.99 -3.72
CA ALA A 594 16.43 -8.86 -3.63
C ALA A 594 16.98 -8.43 -5.00
N PHE A 595 17.32 -9.37 -5.88
CA PHE A 595 17.75 -9.06 -7.24
C PHE A 595 16.67 -8.38 -8.06
N VAL A 596 15.45 -8.94 -8.03
CA VAL A 596 14.32 -8.40 -8.79
C VAL A 596 13.87 -7.05 -8.23
N TYR A 597 13.89 -6.88 -6.91
CA TYR A 597 13.65 -5.60 -6.26
C TYR A 597 14.62 -4.53 -6.78
N ARG A 598 15.94 -4.75 -6.68
CA ARG A 598 16.92 -3.77 -7.14
C ARG A 598 16.88 -3.55 -8.65
N PHE A 599 16.62 -4.61 -9.42
CA PHE A 599 16.41 -4.49 -10.87
C PHE A 599 15.28 -3.52 -11.21
N ALA A 600 14.15 -3.61 -10.49
CA ALA A 600 12.99 -2.72 -10.64
C ALA A 600 13.20 -1.30 -10.07
N GLN A 601 14.23 -1.08 -9.26
CA GLN A 601 14.61 0.26 -8.82
C GLN A 601 15.57 0.94 -9.81
N ALA A 602 16.33 0.15 -10.57
CA ALA A 602 17.34 0.64 -11.51
C ALA A 602 16.79 0.86 -12.94
N ASN A 603 15.62 0.31 -13.27
CA ASN A 603 14.97 0.34 -14.59
C ASN A 603 13.46 0.49 -14.41
#